data_AF-A0A0K8RQ25-F1
#
_entry.id   AF-A0A0K8RQ25-F1
#
_cell.length_a   1.000
_cell.length_b   1.000
_cell.length_c   1.000
_cell.angle_alpha   90.00
_cell.angle_beta   90.00
_cell.angle_gamma   90.00
#
_symmetry.space_group_name_H-M   'P 1'
#
loop_
_entity.id
_entity.type
_entity.pdbx_description
1 polymer ?
#
loop_
_entity_poly.entity_id
_entity_poly.type
_entity_poly.pdbx_seq_one_letter_code
_entity_poly.pdbx_strand_id
1 'polypeptide(L)'
;LDIGVANLLILITSCRVSFQEKKKMENYTKGEVIEESPSSLPFKDLQEGFVHMKVQPSSKLRNILEFSKKAFQDESKKHMVFTGSGHALGKTITCVEIMKRKHKHLHQINKICYKKVEEVWEPKSEDLDKLKVVREIPTIHILLSKDPVDTTELGYQPPGCKNPTWSTEQRRPAKRTQSKPFKKRAPRRNSKPTQEAAQ
;
A
#
# COMPACT_ATOMS: atom_id res chain seq x y z
N LEU A 1 10.13 -2.56 19.98
CA LEU A 1 8.84 -2.16 19.35
C LEU A 1 9.12 -0.84 18.64
N ASP A 2 9.32 -0.89 17.33
CA ASP A 2 9.67 0.31 16.56
C ASP A 2 8.56 1.36 16.65
N ILE A 3 8.91 2.52 17.19
CA ILE A 3 8.03 3.70 17.35
C ILE A 3 7.36 4.08 16.01
N GLY A 4 8.04 3.81 14.88
CA GLY A 4 7.50 4.08 13.54
C GLY A 4 6.30 3.22 13.15
N VAL A 5 6.23 1.95 13.58
CA VAL A 5 5.13 1.04 13.20
C VAL A 5 3.89 1.27 14.07
N ALA A 6 4.11 1.59 15.35
CA ALA A 6 3.04 1.97 16.28
C ALA A 6 2.37 3.29 15.85
N ASN A 7 3.16 4.32 15.51
CA ASN A 7 2.63 5.59 15.00
C ASN A 7 1.88 5.43 13.67
N LEU A 8 2.35 4.52 12.79
CA LEU A 8 1.66 4.20 11.55
C LEU A 8 0.33 3.48 11.80
N LEU A 9 0.27 2.54 12.75
CA LEU A 9 -0.97 1.86 13.14
C LEU A 9 -1.96 2.84 13.79
N ILE A 10 -1.48 3.77 14.61
CA ILE A 10 -2.30 4.86 15.17
C ILE A 10 -2.85 5.74 14.04
N LEU A 11 -2.04 6.11 13.06
CA LEU A 11 -2.47 6.89 11.88
C LEU A 11 -3.53 6.20 11.03
N ILE A 12 -3.31 4.92 10.73
CA ILE A 12 -4.29 4.09 10.00
C ILE A 12 -5.60 3.99 10.80
N THR A 13 -5.52 3.89 12.13
CA THR A 13 -6.70 3.81 13.01
C THR A 13 -7.41 5.16 13.15
N SER A 14 -6.68 6.28 13.19
CA SER A 14 -7.24 7.64 13.25
C SER A 14 -8.02 8.02 11.99
N CYS A 15 -7.66 7.44 10.84
CA CYS A 15 -8.43 7.61 9.60
C CYS A 15 -9.89 7.10 9.71
N ARG A 16 -10.20 6.26 10.71
CA ARG A 16 -11.55 5.77 11.00
C ARG A 16 -12.44 6.82 11.68
N VAL A 17 -11.86 7.87 12.29
CA VAL A 17 -12.59 8.95 12.97
C VAL A 17 -13.31 9.87 11.97
N SER A 18 -12.80 10.02 10.75
CA SER A 18 -13.40 10.86 9.69
C SER A 18 -14.77 10.38 9.19
N PHE A 19 -15.23 9.18 9.60
CA PHE A 19 -16.55 8.66 9.19
C PHE A 19 -17.73 9.41 9.82
N GLN A 20 -17.55 10.09 10.96
CA GLN A 20 -18.61 10.84 11.63
C GLN A 20 -18.97 12.19 10.95
N GLU A 21 -18.03 12.83 10.23
CA GLU A 21 -18.32 14.08 9.50
C GLU A 21 -19.29 13.91 8.33
N LYS A 22 -19.39 12.68 7.79
CA LYS A 22 -20.16 12.39 6.58
C LYS A 22 -21.66 12.68 6.73
N LYS A 23 -22.18 12.60 7.96
CA LYS A 23 -23.61 12.78 8.29
C LYS A 23 -24.05 14.26 8.27
N LYS A 24 -23.12 15.21 8.33
CA LYS A 24 -23.41 16.66 8.28
C LYS A 24 -23.34 17.25 6.86
N MET A 25 -22.87 16.47 5.88
CA MET A 25 -22.56 16.92 4.51
C MET A 25 -23.65 16.57 3.47
N GLU A 26 -24.82 16.10 3.90
CA GLU A 26 -25.91 15.69 3.01
C GLU A 26 -26.44 16.88 2.15
N ASN A 27 -26.32 18.10 2.66
CA ASN A 27 -26.78 19.35 2.02
C ASN A 27 -25.70 20.11 1.23
N TYR A 28 -24.49 19.54 1.08
CA TYR A 28 -23.37 20.19 0.40
C TYR A 28 -22.82 19.31 -0.72
N THR A 29 -22.32 19.94 -1.80
CA THR A 29 -21.62 19.28 -2.90
C THR A 29 -20.14 19.56 -2.80
N LYS A 30 -19.30 18.53 -3.01
CA LYS A 30 -17.85 18.66 -2.94
C LYS A 30 -17.36 19.55 -4.07
N GLY A 31 -16.80 20.71 -3.74
CA GLY A 31 -16.19 21.63 -4.68
C GLY A 31 -14.69 21.39 -4.81
N GLU A 32 -13.94 22.48 -5.03
CA GLU A 32 -12.50 22.45 -5.27
C GLU A 32 -11.71 21.93 -4.07
N VAL A 33 -10.64 21.17 -4.36
CA VAL A 33 -9.71 20.63 -3.36
C VAL A 33 -8.35 21.30 -3.58
N ILE A 34 -7.94 22.12 -2.63
CA ILE A 34 -6.64 22.79 -2.63
C ILE A 34 -5.69 21.98 -1.75
N GLU A 35 -4.69 21.36 -2.37
CA GLU A 35 -3.65 20.59 -1.68
C GLU A 35 -2.40 21.47 -1.50
N GLU A 36 -2.07 21.84 -0.26
CA GLU A 36 -0.78 22.49 0.02
C GLU A 36 0.32 21.44 -0.09
N SER A 37 1.03 21.38 -1.21
CA SER A 37 2.22 20.52 -1.32
C SER A 37 3.41 21.18 -0.61
N PRO A 38 4.04 20.53 0.39
CA PRO A 38 5.32 21.01 0.88
C PRO A 38 6.32 21.02 -0.28
N SER A 39 6.98 22.15 -0.49
CA SER A 39 7.86 22.41 -1.63
C SER A 39 9.14 21.57 -1.61
N SER A 40 9.50 20.99 -0.46
CA SER A 40 10.69 20.16 -0.29
C SER A 40 10.38 18.87 0.47
N LEU A 41 11.09 17.79 0.10
CA LEU A 41 11.06 16.53 0.85
C LEU A 41 11.75 16.71 2.22
N PRO A 42 11.33 15.97 3.26
CA PRO A 42 11.85 16.15 4.60
C PRO A 42 13.23 15.49 4.81
N PHE A 43 14.09 15.36 3.81
CA PHE A 43 15.43 14.73 3.93
C PHE A 43 16.52 15.78 3.74
N LYS A 44 17.54 15.76 4.61
CA LYS A 44 18.62 16.75 4.60
C LYS A 44 19.67 16.45 3.51
N ASP A 45 20.07 15.18 3.41
CA ASP A 45 21.21 14.76 2.57
C ASP A 45 20.77 14.01 1.31
N LEU A 46 19.83 14.58 0.56
CA LEU A 46 19.30 13.93 -0.64
C LEU A 46 20.20 14.23 -1.85
N GLN A 47 20.89 13.21 -2.37
CA GLN A 47 21.71 13.32 -3.59
C GLN A 47 20.91 13.87 -4.79
N GLU A 48 21.58 14.66 -5.63
CA GLU A 48 21.03 15.12 -6.91
C GLU A 48 20.69 13.92 -7.81
N GLY A 49 19.57 14.00 -8.54
CA GLY A 49 19.12 12.90 -9.41
C GLY A 49 18.44 11.72 -8.70
N PHE A 50 18.09 11.86 -7.42
CA PHE A 50 17.28 10.85 -6.71
C PHE A 50 15.93 10.61 -7.40
N VAL A 51 15.39 9.40 -7.24
CA VAL A 51 14.10 9.03 -7.84
C VAL A 51 12.97 9.29 -6.85
N HIS A 52 12.01 10.15 -7.21
CA HIS A 52 10.81 10.39 -6.39
C HIS A 52 9.60 9.60 -6.90
N MET A 53 9.21 8.58 -6.14
CA MET A 53 8.02 7.76 -6.39
C MET A 53 6.83 8.28 -5.58
N LYS A 54 5.94 9.03 -6.22
CA LYS A 54 4.64 9.44 -5.64
C LYS A 54 3.61 8.34 -5.84
N VAL A 55 3.19 7.71 -4.74
CA VAL A 55 2.21 6.62 -4.75
C VAL A 55 0.83 7.19 -4.45
N GLN A 56 -0.10 7.01 -5.39
CA GLN A 56 -1.49 7.44 -5.26
C GLN A 56 -2.43 6.23 -5.03
N PRO A 57 -3.64 6.46 -4.51
CA PRO A 57 -4.64 5.41 -4.36
C PRO A 57 -5.00 4.71 -5.68
N SER A 58 -4.95 5.44 -6.80
CA SER A 58 -5.19 4.92 -8.16
C SER A 58 -3.97 4.25 -8.81
N SER A 59 -2.75 4.46 -8.29
CA SER A 59 -1.53 3.93 -8.91
C SER A 59 -1.53 2.40 -8.96
N LYS A 60 -1.21 1.83 -10.11
CA LYS A 60 -1.09 0.37 -10.27
C LYS A 60 0.23 -0.11 -9.67
N LEU A 61 0.15 -1.04 -8.72
CA LEU A 61 1.32 -1.56 -8.00
C LEU A 61 2.38 -2.13 -8.94
N ARG A 62 1.96 -2.87 -9.98
CA ARG A 62 2.87 -3.43 -11.01
C ARG A 62 3.70 -2.32 -11.67
N ASN A 63 3.06 -1.23 -12.10
CA ASN A 63 3.72 -0.14 -12.80
C ASN A 63 4.73 0.58 -11.90
N ILE A 64 4.34 0.87 -10.64
CA ILE A 64 5.23 1.48 -9.66
C ILE A 64 6.47 0.61 -9.49
N LEU A 65 6.28 -0.68 -9.21
CA LEU A 65 7.39 -1.59 -8.93
C LEU A 65 8.29 -1.80 -10.15
N GLU A 66 7.72 -1.90 -11.35
CA GLU A 66 8.50 -2.06 -12.57
C GLU A 66 9.37 -0.83 -12.84
N PHE A 67 8.79 0.36 -12.74
CA PHE A 67 9.52 1.61 -12.90
C PHE A 67 10.59 1.78 -11.83
N SER A 68 10.22 1.61 -10.55
CA SER A 68 11.16 1.71 -9.43
C SER A 68 12.32 0.72 -9.58
N LYS A 69 12.04 -0.52 -10.00
CA LYS A 69 13.10 -1.50 -10.25
C LYS A 69 14.06 -1.01 -11.33
N LYS A 70 13.55 -0.61 -12.50
CA LYS A 70 14.38 -0.14 -13.61
C LYS A 70 15.19 1.10 -13.22
N ALA A 71 14.57 2.05 -12.53
CA ALA A 71 15.21 3.27 -12.10
C ALA A 71 16.29 3.04 -11.03
N PHE A 72 16.10 2.07 -10.13
CA PHE A 72 17.05 1.80 -9.05
C PHE A 72 18.19 0.82 -9.43
N GLN A 73 18.07 0.15 -10.58
CA GLN A 73 19.16 -0.64 -11.18
C GLN A 73 20.28 0.22 -11.74
N ASP A 74 19.98 1.48 -12.05
CA ASP A 74 20.97 2.45 -12.48
C ASP A 74 21.87 2.84 -11.29
N GLU A 75 23.18 2.64 -11.42
CA GLU A 75 24.14 2.91 -10.35
C GLU A 75 24.36 4.41 -10.10
N SER A 76 23.97 5.27 -11.03
CA SER A 76 23.94 6.72 -10.78
C SER A 76 22.89 7.13 -9.75
N LYS A 77 21.82 6.34 -9.61
CA LYS A 77 20.70 6.61 -8.69
C LYS A 77 20.92 5.88 -7.38
N LYS A 78 21.53 6.58 -6.44
CA LYS A 78 21.79 6.05 -5.10
C LYS A 78 20.59 6.13 -4.17
N HIS A 79 19.76 7.16 -4.34
CA HIS A 79 18.62 7.46 -3.48
C HIS A 79 17.30 7.32 -4.22
N MET A 80 16.32 6.71 -3.54
CA MET A 80 14.94 6.63 -4.00
C MET A 80 13.99 6.95 -2.86
N VAL A 81 13.06 7.87 -3.09
CA VAL A 81 12.06 8.29 -2.11
C VAL A 81 10.69 7.82 -2.54
N PHE A 82 9.99 7.11 -1.67
CA PHE A 82 8.56 6.81 -1.82
C PHE A 82 7.76 7.78 -0.97
N THR A 83 6.71 8.35 -1.54
CA THR A 83 5.76 9.21 -0.82
C THR A 83 4.35 8.74 -1.06
N GLY A 84 3.57 8.63 0.01
CA GLY A 84 2.15 8.36 -0.10
C GLY A 84 1.39 8.95 1.07
N SER A 85 0.12 9.28 0.81
CA SER A 85 -0.75 9.98 1.75
C SER A 85 -2.09 9.27 1.88
N GLY A 86 -2.69 9.32 3.06
CA GLY A 86 -4.00 8.76 3.36
C GLY A 86 -4.16 7.31 2.89
N HIS A 87 -5.09 7.07 1.97
CA HIS A 87 -5.39 5.72 1.44
C HIS A 87 -4.22 5.08 0.66
N ALA A 88 -3.22 5.86 0.23
CA ALA A 88 -2.05 5.33 -0.44
C ALA A 88 -0.96 4.80 0.51
N LEU A 89 -1.05 5.07 1.83
CA LEU A 89 -0.03 4.69 2.81
C LEU A 89 0.28 3.18 2.76
N GLY A 90 -0.74 2.32 2.85
CA GLY A 90 -0.56 0.87 2.81
C GLY A 90 0.10 0.37 1.53
N LYS A 91 -0.24 0.98 0.38
CA LYS A 91 0.38 0.66 -0.91
C LYS A 91 1.84 1.11 -0.94
N THR A 92 2.14 2.29 -0.41
CA THR A 92 3.50 2.86 -0.36
C THR A 92 4.44 1.97 0.42
N ILE A 93 4.03 1.53 1.60
CA ILE A 93 4.79 0.59 2.44
C ILE A 93 4.98 -0.74 1.72
N THR A 94 3.90 -1.27 1.11
CA THR A 94 3.98 -2.52 0.34
C THR A 94 4.99 -2.40 -0.82
N CYS A 95 5.01 -1.27 -1.53
CA CYS A 95 6.00 -1.01 -2.58
C CYS A 95 7.43 -1.08 -2.05
N VAL A 96 7.70 -0.37 -0.94
CA VAL A 96 9.02 -0.32 -0.30
C VAL A 96 9.46 -1.72 0.15
N GLU A 97 8.58 -2.48 0.79
CA GLU A 97 8.89 -3.83 1.25
C GLU A 97 9.15 -4.81 0.10
N ILE A 98 8.50 -4.63 -1.05
CA ILE A 98 8.81 -5.41 -2.25
C ILE A 98 10.16 -4.97 -2.84
N MET A 99 10.47 -3.67 -2.84
CA MET A 99 11.74 -3.14 -3.33
C MET A 99 12.93 -3.65 -2.51
N LYS A 100 12.83 -3.65 -1.18
CA LYS A 100 13.85 -4.22 -0.26
C LYS A 100 14.03 -5.73 -0.43
N ARG A 101 13.00 -6.45 -0.85
CA ARG A 101 13.13 -7.89 -1.19
C ARG A 101 13.90 -8.12 -2.48
N LYS A 102 13.84 -7.18 -3.43
CA LYS A 102 14.51 -7.28 -4.73
C LYS A 102 15.96 -6.77 -4.70
N HIS A 103 16.25 -5.78 -3.87
CA HIS A 103 17.58 -5.21 -3.70
C HIS A 103 18.04 -5.41 -2.27
N LYS A 104 19.10 -6.18 -2.07
CA LYS A 104 19.69 -6.41 -0.75
C LYS A 104 20.53 -5.19 -0.34
N HIS A 105 20.77 -5.05 0.96
CA HIS A 105 21.65 -4.04 1.53
C HIS A 105 21.18 -2.58 1.35
N LEU A 106 19.87 -2.32 1.44
CA LEU A 106 19.35 -0.96 1.44
C LEU A 106 19.20 -0.40 2.85
N HIS A 107 19.71 0.81 3.04
CA HIS A 107 19.42 1.64 4.20
C HIS A 107 18.07 2.32 4.00
N GLN A 108 17.30 2.47 5.08
CA GLN A 108 15.98 3.07 5.01
C GLN A 108 15.82 4.15 6.07
N ILE A 109 15.21 5.28 5.72
CA ILE A 109 14.78 6.31 6.68
C ILE A 109 13.31 6.63 6.44
N ASN A 110 12.51 6.55 7.50
CA ASN A 110 11.07 6.81 7.46
C ASN A 110 10.74 8.13 8.16
N LYS A 111 10.05 9.03 7.46
CA LYS A 111 9.53 10.27 8.01
C LYS A 111 8.03 10.35 7.80
N ILE A 112 7.31 10.72 8.85
CA ILE A 112 5.86 10.85 8.85
C ILE A 112 5.52 12.33 9.08
N CYS A 113 4.62 12.86 8.28
CA CYS A 113 4.13 14.23 8.38
C CYS A 113 2.63 14.28 8.08
N TYR A 114 2.03 15.45 8.25
CA TYR A 114 0.67 15.73 7.83
C TYR A 114 0.69 16.74 6.68
N LYS A 115 -0.16 16.52 5.70
CA LYS A 115 -0.42 17.44 4.60
C LYS A 115 -1.78 18.08 4.79
N LYS A 116 -1.87 19.40 4.72
CA LYS A 116 -3.14 20.12 4.81
C LYS A 116 -3.85 20.10 3.46
N VAL A 117 -5.12 19.75 3.50
CA VAL A 117 -6.01 19.73 2.34
C VAL A 117 -7.23 20.56 2.68
N GLU A 118 -7.42 21.63 1.92
CA GLU A 118 -8.57 22.49 2.05
C GLU A 118 -9.61 22.08 1.01
N GLU A 119 -10.78 21.65 1.47
CA GLU A 119 -11.91 21.33 0.61
C GLU A 119 -12.95 22.45 0.73
N VAL A 120 -13.26 23.10 -0.39
CA VAL A 120 -14.35 24.07 -0.47
C VAL A 120 -15.62 23.32 -0.89
N TRP A 121 -16.69 23.49 -0.12
CA TRP A 121 -17.97 22.82 -0.33
C TRP A 121 -19.04 23.85 -0.68
N GLU A 122 -19.80 23.54 -1.74
CA GLU A 122 -20.88 24.39 -2.22
C GLU A 122 -22.22 23.95 -1.64
N PRO A 123 -23.05 24.89 -1.16
CA PRO A 123 -24.37 24.58 -0.63
C PRO A 123 -25.32 24.13 -1.76
N LYS A 124 -26.20 23.17 -1.48
CA LYS A 124 -27.24 22.72 -2.43
C LYS A 124 -28.52 23.56 -2.39
N SER A 125 -28.68 24.38 -1.36
CA SER A 125 -29.84 25.25 -1.15
C SER A 125 -29.35 26.68 -0.96
N GLU A 126 -30.11 27.65 -1.44
CA GLU A 126 -29.72 29.08 -1.45
C GLU A 126 -29.67 29.70 -0.05
N ASP A 127 -30.22 29.01 0.97
CA ASP A 127 -30.22 29.45 2.38
C ASP A 127 -28.92 29.12 3.13
N LEU A 128 -27.95 28.44 2.52
CA LEU A 128 -26.72 28.02 3.17
C LEU A 128 -25.47 28.70 2.58
N ASP A 129 -24.48 28.93 3.44
CA ASP A 129 -23.20 29.54 3.06
C ASP A 129 -22.19 28.52 2.52
N LYS A 130 -21.17 29.00 1.79
CA LYS A 130 -20.03 28.17 1.37
C LYS A 130 -19.22 27.69 2.58
N LEU A 131 -18.88 26.40 2.60
CA LEU A 131 -18.16 25.79 3.72
C LEU A 131 -16.71 25.47 3.32
N LYS A 132 -15.75 25.94 4.10
CA LYS A 132 -14.32 25.57 3.96
C LYS A 132 -13.96 24.54 5.03
N VAL A 133 -13.56 23.35 4.61
CA VAL A 133 -13.14 22.26 5.50
C VAL A 133 -11.66 22.01 5.31
N VAL A 134 -10.86 22.24 6.36
CA VAL A 134 -9.43 21.92 6.36
C VAL A 134 -9.24 20.54 7.00
N ARG A 135 -8.60 19.64 6.27
CA ARG A 135 -8.27 18.29 6.73
C ARG A 135 -6.76 18.07 6.72
N GLU A 136 -6.27 17.40 7.75
CA GLU A 136 -4.88 16.97 7.80
C GLU A 136 -4.79 15.50 7.36
N ILE A 137 -4.11 15.26 6.24
CA ILE A 137 -3.92 13.94 5.68
C ILE A 137 -2.54 13.42 6.09
N PRO A 138 -2.47 12.26 6.76
CA PRO A 138 -1.18 11.68 7.11
C PRO A 138 -0.42 11.23 5.87
N THR A 139 0.86 11.56 5.84
CA THR A 139 1.78 11.35 4.73
C THR A 139 3.05 10.69 5.26
N ILE A 140 3.53 9.68 4.53
CA ILE A 140 4.82 9.04 4.81
C ILE A 140 5.78 9.30 3.66
N HIS A 141 7.01 9.62 4.02
CA HIS A 141 8.16 9.69 3.13
C HIS A 141 9.15 8.61 3.55
N ILE A 142 9.50 7.72 2.63
CA ILE A 142 10.44 6.63 2.89
C ILE A 142 11.60 6.77 1.91
N LEU A 143 12.79 7.05 2.44
CA LEU A 143 14.02 7.05 1.68
C LEU A 143 14.61 5.64 1.70
N LEU A 144 15.01 5.15 0.53
CA LEU A 144 15.86 3.98 0.33
C LEU A 144 17.19 4.45 -0.25
N SER A 145 18.28 4.08 0.40
CA SER A 145 19.65 4.40 -0.02
C SER A 145 20.49 3.13 -0.20
N LYS A 146 21.31 3.13 -1.26
CA LYS A 146 22.38 2.14 -1.46
C LYS A 146 23.60 2.42 -0.56
N ASP A 147 23.89 3.69 -0.32
CA ASP A 147 25.00 4.14 0.51
C ASP A 147 24.56 4.25 1.98
N PRO A 148 25.50 4.14 2.94
CA PRO A 148 25.22 4.39 4.34
C PRO A 148 24.65 5.80 4.55
N VAL A 149 23.57 5.87 5.33
CA VAL A 149 22.94 7.11 5.77
C VAL A 149 23.12 7.26 7.28
N ASP A 150 22.80 8.43 7.82
CA ASP A 150 22.91 8.71 9.25
C ASP A 150 22.11 7.68 10.08
N THR A 151 22.83 6.90 10.88
CA THR A 151 22.26 5.85 11.73
C THR A 151 21.61 6.40 12.99
N THR A 152 21.90 7.66 13.34
CA THR A 152 21.32 8.35 14.49
C THR A 152 19.98 9.01 14.15
N GLU A 153 19.64 9.09 12.87
CA GLU A 153 18.41 9.73 12.41
C GLU A 153 17.17 8.92 12.84
N LEU A 154 16.16 9.64 13.35
CA LEU A 154 14.90 9.03 13.74
C LEU A 154 14.22 8.34 12.54
N GLY A 155 13.81 7.10 12.75
CA GLY A 155 13.19 6.29 11.71
C GLY A 155 14.19 5.61 10.77
N TYR A 156 15.49 5.66 11.07
CA TYR A 156 16.50 4.83 10.42
C TYR A 156 16.25 3.34 10.67
N GLN A 157 16.39 2.54 9.62
CA GLN A 157 16.32 1.09 9.64
C GLN A 157 17.52 0.52 8.88
N PRO A 158 18.35 -0.34 9.51
CA PRO A 158 19.53 -0.89 8.88
C PRO A 158 19.19 -1.93 7.81
N PRO A 159 20.12 -2.19 6.88
CA PRO A 159 19.89 -3.17 5.83
C PRO A 159 19.73 -4.58 6.38
N GLY A 160 18.78 -5.34 5.83
CA GLY A 160 18.55 -6.74 6.23
C GLY A 160 17.69 -6.92 7.47
N CYS A 161 17.32 -5.85 8.18
CA CYS A 161 16.26 -5.91 9.19
C CYS A 161 14.92 -6.24 8.54
N LYS A 162 14.53 -7.51 8.60
CA LYS A 162 13.15 -7.93 8.39
C LYS A 162 12.39 -7.52 9.65
N ASN A 163 11.35 -6.70 9.52
CA ASN A 163 10.51 -6.35 10.65
C ASN A 163 10.06 -7.67 11.34
N PRO A 164 10.28 -7.88 12.66
CA PRO A 164 9.92 -9.14 13.32
C PRO A 164 8.41 -9.39 13.42
N THR A 165 7.59 -8.46 12.97
CA THR A 165 6.15 -8.49 13.15
C THR A 165 5.46 -8.99 11.89
N TRP A 166 4.69 -10.06 12.08
CA TRP A 166 3.93 -10.85 11.10
C TRP A 166 4.71 -11.95 10.38
N SER A 167 5.39 -12.81 11.14
CA SER A 167 5.30 -14.24 10.82
C SER A 167 3.81 -14.57 10.77
N THR A 168 3.33 -14.95 9.59
CA THR A 168 2.04 -15.58 9.39
C THR A 168 2.00 -16.92 10.14
N GLU A 169 1.96 -16.88 11.47
CA GLU A 169 1.47 -17.96 12.35
C GLU A 169 -0.07 -17.94 12.38
N GLN A 170 -0.67 -17.51 11.28
CA GLN A 170 -2.02 -17.87 10.87
C GLN A 170 -1.95 -18.55 9.51
N ARG A 171 -0.99 -19.48 9.34
CA ARG A 171 -1.34 -20.69 8.60
C ARG A 171 -2.38 -21.40 9.44
N ARG A 172 -3.65 -21.06 9.24
CA ARG A 172 -4.77 -21.94 9.60
C ARG A 172 -4.34 -23.35 9.19
N PRO A 173 -4.35 -24.35 10.08
CA PRO A 173 -4.08 -25.71 9.65
C PRO A 173 -5.06 -26.00 8.52
N ALA A 174 -4.54 -26.32 7.34
CA ALA A 174 -5.34 -26.82 6.26
C ALA A 174 -6.09 -28.02 6.83
N LYS A 175 -7.40 -27.86 7.10
CA LYS A 175 -8.27 -29.00 7.33
C LYS A 175 -8.18 -29.81 6.05
N ARG A 176 -7.37 -30.87 6.14
CA ARG A 176 -7.20 -31.89 5.12
C ARG A 176 -8.55 -32.58 5.00
N THR A 177 -9.46 -32.01 4.22
CA THR A 177 -10.67 -32.69 3.81
C THR A 177 -10.19 -33.92 3.06
N GLN A 178 -10.36 -35.08 3.68
CA GLN A 178 -10.03 -36.36 3.07
C GLN A 178 -10.83 -36.47 1.78
N SER A 179 -10.19 -36.21 0.65
CA SER A 179 -10.73 -36.53 -0.66
C SER A 179 -10.85 -38.06 -0.72
N LYS A 180 -12.10 -38.54 -0.65
CA LYS A 180 -12.45 -39.94 -0.89
C LYS A 180 -11.78 -40.40 -2.20
N PRO A 181 -11.20 -41.61 -2.26
CA PRO A 181 -10.55 -42.08 -3.46
C PRO A 181 -11.58 -42.23 -4.59
N PHE A 182 -11.26 -41.62 -5.73
CA PHE A 182 -11.98 -41.73 -6.99
C PHE A 182 -12.07 -43.23 -7.38
N LYS A 183 -13.25 -43.83 -7.29
CA LYS A 183 -13.48 -45.20 -7.80
C LYS A 183 -13.30 -45.17 -9.32
N LYS A 184 -12.25 -45.83 -9.82
CA LYS A 184 -12.08 -46.11 -11.25
C LYS A 184 -13.30 -46.90 -11.74
N ARG A 185 -14.06 -46.33 -12.69
CA ARG A 185 -15.13 -47.05 -13.39
C ARG A 185 -14.50 -48.19 -14.20
N ALA A 186 -14.98 -49.41 -13.98
CA ALA A 186 -14.61 -50.59 -14.75
C ALA A 186 -15.12 -50.47 -16.22
N PRO A 187 -14.43 -51.07 -17.20
CA PRO A 187 -14.84 -51.03 -18.59
C PRO A 187 -16.12 -51.84 -18.82
N ARG A 188 -17.07 -51.23 -19.55
CA ARG A 188 -18.35 -51.83 -19.91
C ARG A 188 -18.10 -52.90 -20.99
N ARG A 189 -18.26 -54.16 -20.63
CA ARG A 189 -18.15 -55.32 -21.52
C ARG A 189 -19.42 -55.42 -22.38
N ASN A 190 -19.26 -55.40 -23.70
CA ASN A 190 -20.33 -55.65 -24.67
C ASN A 190 -20.76 -57.11 -24.61
N SER A 191 -22.07 -57.36 -24.49
CA SER A 191 -22.68 -58.66 -24.80
C SER A 191 -23.99 -58.39 -25.54
N LYS A 192 -23.98 -58.67 -26.85
CA LYS A 192 -25.19 -58.82 -27.69
C LYS A 192 -25.96 -60.06 -27.21
N PRO A 193 -27.30 -60.01 -27.14
CA PRO A 193 -28.12 -61.20 -27.25
C PRO A 193 -28.64 -61.33 -28.69
N THR A 194 -28.37 -62.49 -29.29
CA THR A 194 -29.04 -63.01 -30.48
C THR A 194 -30.51 -63.29 -30.14
N GLN A 195 -31.44 -62.85 -30.98
CA GLN A 195 -32.80 -63.40 -31.04
C GLN A 195 -32.90 -64.22 -32.32
N GLU A 196 -33.14 -65.52 -32.15
CA GLU A 196 -33.56 -66.46 -33.18
C GLU A 196 -35.07 -66.74 -32.99
N ALA A 197 -35.73 -67.05 -34.09
CA ALA A 197 -37.16 -66.96 -34.38
C ALA A 197 -38.11 -67.84 -33.54
N ALA A 198 -39.39 -67.43 -33.47
CA ALA A 198 -40.55 -68.23 -33.91
C ALA A 198 -41.87 -67.60 -33.43
N GLN A 199 -42.67 -67.10 -34.36
CA GLN A 199 -44.05 -67.53 -34.69
C GLN A 199 -44.67 -66.53 -35.68
#